data_AF-A0A423WV61-F1
#
_entry.id   AF-A0A423WV61-F1
#
_cell.length_a   1.000
_cell.length_b   1.000
_cell.length_c   1.000
_cell.angle_alpha   90.00
_cell.angle_beta   90.00
_cell.angle_gamma   90.00
#
_symmetry.space_group_name_H-M   'P 1'
#
loop_
_entity.id
_entity.type
_entity.pdbx_description
1 polymer ?
#
loop_
_entity_poly.entity_id
_entity_poly.type
_entity_poly.pdbx_seq_one_letter_code
_entity_poly.pdbx_strand_id
1 'polypeptide(L)'
;MADSDDEPITLSSHALDALKEFYTDRDARAKQFEQLKTEAEDRAAAGGGGAKDSNLKYPLSMEAFGEDWNESQFWYSDETANLFAKQLLDGATAETNIAVVSAPSVFVALKNILGKKASYPADAPRPTLTLLEHDNRFAVFSEFVFYDFMHPIKLPAHLKGSIDCIICDPPFLSEDCQTKAALTVRWMSKSADSKLIVCTGERMETLVTKLYRSFGLKTTDYEPVHARGLSNEFFCYSNMECEQWKLRSEGGGR
;
A
#
# COMPACT_ATOMS: atom_id res chain seq x y z
N MET A 1 51.70 14.03 33.83
CA MET A 1 50.56 14.01 34.77
C MET A 1 49.43 13.33 34.02
N ALA A 2 48.87 12.29 34.65
CA ALA A 2 48.15 11.19 34.02
C ALA A 2 46.80 11.56 33.39
N ASP A 3 46.42 10.76 32.39
CA ASP A 3 45.07 10.60 31.83
C ASP A 3 43.99 10.61 32.90
N SER A 4 42.89 11.33 32.63
CA SER A 4 41.61 11.10 33.29
C SER A 4 40.51 11.55 32.33
N ASP A 5 40.34 10.80 31.24
CA ASP A 5 39.18 10.91 30.34
C ASP A 5 38.46 9.54 30.27
N ASP A 6 38.29 8.92 31.44
CA ASP A 6 37.69 7.60 31.63
C ASP A 6 36.33 7.71 32.35
N GLU A 7 35.55 8.76 32.04
CA GLU A 7 34.13 8.75 32.37
C GLU A 7 33.42 7.77 31.42
N PRO A 8 32.75 6.72 31.94
CA PRO A 8 32.01 5.81 31.08
C PRO A 8 30.93 6.59 30.35
N ILE A 9 30.95 6.55 29.01
CA ILE A 9 29.91 7.13 28.17
C ILE A 9 28.58 6.46 28.55
N THR A 10 27.75 7.16 29.32
CA THR A 10 26.44 6.68 29.75
C THR A 10 25.34 7.46 29.03
N LEU A 11 24.27 6.77 28.67
CA LEU A 11 23.11 7.40 28.07
C LEU A 11 22.46 8.36 29.08
N SER A 12 22.03 9.53 28.61
CA SER A 12 21.25 10.45 29.45
C SER A 12 19.94 9.79 29.90
N SER A 13 19.36 10.25 31.01
CA SER A 13 18.06 9.75 31.49
C SER A 13 16.98 9.83 30.40
N HIS A 14 16.94 10.95 29.67
CA HIS A 14 16.03 11.13 28.54
C HIS A 14 16.28 10.11 27.42
N ALA A 15 17.54 9.79 27.10
CA ALA A 15 17.86 8.79 26.09
C ALA A 15 17.48 7.36 26.54
N LEU A 16 17.64 7.05 27.83
CA LEU A 16 17.21 5.77 28.40
C LEU A 16 15.69 5.62 28.40
N ASP A 17 14.95 6.69 28.71
CA ASP A 17 13.49 6.65 28.73
C ASP A 17 12.92 6.56 27.30
N ALA A 18 13.48 7.31 26.34
CA ALA A 18 13.14 7.16 24.92
C ALA A 18 13.45 5.74 24.41
N LEU A 19 14.54 5.12 24.86
CA LEU A 19 14.89 3.74 24.51
C LEU A 19 13.89 2.72 25.10
N LYS A 20 13.43 2.92 26.34
CA LYS A 20 12.39 2.07 26.96
C LYS A 20 11.05 2.21 26.23
N GLU A 21 10.65 3.43 25.89
CA GLU A 21 9.44 3.69 25.10
C GLU A 21 9.53 2.98 23.75
N PHE A 22 10.66 3.11 23.06
CA PHE A 22 10.91 2.42 21.80
C PHE A 22 10.78 0.88 21.90
N TYR A 23 11.37 0.27 22.95
CA TYR A 23 11.23 -1.17 23.16
C TYR A 23 9.78 -1.57 23.49
N THR A 24 9.08 -0.77 24.29
CA THR A 24 7.68 -1.03 24.66
C THR A 24 6.77 -0.98 23.43
N ASP A 25 6.94 0.03 22.57
CA ASP A 25 6.20 0.16 21.31
C ASP A 25 6.51 -1.01 20.37
N ARG A 26 7.77 -1.41 20.26
CA ARG A 26 8.18 -2.56 19.43
C ARG A 26 7.52 -3.85 19.91
N ASP A 27 7.51 -4.10 21.21
CA ASP A 27 6.92 -5.31 21.79
C ASP A 27 5.38 -5.31 21.65
N ALA A 28 4.75 -4.14 21.77
CA ALA A 28 3.31 -3.98 21.50
C ALA A 28 2.95 -4.29 20.04
N ARG A 29 3.74 -3.78 19.08
CA ARG A 29 3.57 -4.07 17.64
C ARG A 29 3.76 -5.55 17.34
N ALA A 30 4.81 -6.17 17.90
CA ALA A 30 5.05 -7.60 17.75
C ALA A 30 3.87 -8.43 18.28
N LYS A 31 3.30 -8.05 19.43
CA LYS A 31 2.13 -8.73 19.99
C LYS A 31 0.88 -8.58 19.11
N GLN A 32 0.64 -7.41 18.54
CA GLN A 32 -0.47 -7.21 17.59
C GLN A 32 -0.29 -8.05 16.33
N PHE A 33 0.93 -8.10 15.79
CA PHE A 33 1.23 -8.91 14.61
C PHE A 33 1.07 -10.42 14.89
N GLU A 34 1.56 -10.91 16.03
CA GLU A 34 1.40 -12.31 16.43
C GLU A 34 -0.09 -12.68 16.62
N GLN A 35 -0.93 -11.76 17.11
CA GLN A 35 -2.37 -11.97 17.17
C GLN A 35 -2.97 -12.13 15.76
N LEU A 36 -2.63 -11.24 14.82
CA LEU A 36 -3.09 -11.35 13.43
C LEU A 36 -2.64 -12.64 12.76
N LYS A 37 -1.40 -13.06 13.02
CA LYS A 37 -0.84 -14.30 12.50
C LYS A 37 -1.56 -15.53 13.06
N THR A 38 -1.77 -15.58 14.38
CA THR A 38 -2.53 -16.66 15.03
C THR A 38 -3.95 -16.75 14.45
N GLU A 39 -4.63 -15.60 14.31
CA GLU A 39 -5.96 -15.53 13.69
C GLU A 39 -5.96 -15.97 12.22
N ALA A 40 -4.85 -15.78 11.48
CA ALA A 40 -4.68 -16.30 10.12
C ALA A 40 -4.46 -17.82 10.08
N GLU A 41 -3.63 -18.35 10.96
CA GLU A 41 -3.34 -19.79 11.07
C GLU A 41 -4.59 -20.58 11.49
N ASP A 42 -5.35 -20.09 12.47
CA ASP A 42 -6.61 -20.70 12.90
C ASP A 42 -7.64 -20.77 11.74
N ARG A 43 -7.69 -19.72 10.91
CA ARG A 43 -8.55 -19.70 9.70
C ARG A 43 -8.12 -20.74 8.67
N ALA A 44 -6.82 -20.88 8.44
CA ALA A 44 -6.28 -21.87 7.52
C ALA A 44 -6.55 -23.31 8.02
N ALA A 45 -6.38 -23.55 9.33
CA ALA A 45 -6.61 -24.85 9.97
C ALA A 45 -8.10 -25.27 9.98
N ALA A 46 -9.03 -24.31 10.03
CA ALA A 46 -10.47 -24.56 9.99
C ALA A 46 -11.01 -25.00 8.61
N GLY A 47 -10.14 -25.31 7.63
CA GLY A 47 -10.54 -25.80 6.30
C GLY A 47 -11.05 -24.71 5.35
N GLY A 48 -10.74 -23.45 5.63
CA GLY A 48 -11.29 -22.29 4.96
C GLY A 48 -10.69 -22.00 3.58
N GLY A 49 -10.99 -22.81 2.57
CA GLY A 49 -10.90 -22.41 1.14
C GLY A 49 -11.92 -21.33 0.74
N GLY A 50 -12.31 -20.45 1.68
CA GLY A 50 -13.42 -19.52 1.55
C GLY A 50 -13.95 -18.93 2.86
N ALA A 51 -13.26 -19.13 4.00
CA ALA A 51 -13.63 -18.46 5.25
C ALA A 51 -13.32 -16.97 5.11
N LYS A 52 -14.34 -16.19 4.73
CA LYS A 52 -14.35 -14.73 4.72
C LYS A 52 -13.71 -14.20 6.00
N ASP A 53 -13.17 -12.98 5.95
CA ASP A 53 -12.52 -12.22 7.03
C ASP A 53 -13.33 -12.00 8.33
N SER A 54 -14.33 -12.83 8.63
CA SER A 54 -15.27 -12.70 9.74
C SER A 54 -14.63 -12.69 11.12
N ASN A 55 -13.38 -13.14 11.26
CA ASN A 55 -12.66 -13.20 12.53
C ASN A 55 -11.59 -12.09 12.69
N LEU A 56 -11.31 -11.29 11.65
CA LEU A 56 -10.37 -10.17 11.80
C LEU A 56 -10.98 -9.09 12.70
N LYS A 57 -10.21 -8.63 13.68
CA LYS A 57 -10.61 -7.49 14.52
C LYS A 57 -10.35 -6.18 13.78
N TYR A 58 -11.43 -5.49 13.47
CA TYR A 58 -11.40 -4.17 12.87
C TYR A 58 -11.46 -3.05 13.93
N PRO A 59 -10.83 -1.87 13.70
CA PRO A 59 -10.00 -1.56 12.53
C PRO A 59 -8.62 -2.23 12.59
N LEU A 60 -8.15 -2.67 11.44
CA LEU A 60 -6.76 -3.05 11.21
C LEU A 60 -5.89 -1.78 11.22
N SER A 61 -4.68 -1.87 11.77
CA SER A 61 -3.72 -0.78 11.85
C SER A 61 -2.45 -1.10 11.08
N MET A 62 -1.92 -0.12 10.34
CA MET A 62 -0.60 -0.22 9.71
C MET A 62 0.53 -0.27 10.74
N GLU A 63 0.30 0.12 11.99
CA GLU A 63 1.31 0.02 13.05
C GLU A 63 1.76 -1.43 13.33
N ALA A 64 0.90 -2.41 13.03
CA ALA A 64 1.24 -3.83 13.12
C ALA A 64 2.30 -4.26 12.07
N PHE A 65 2.49 -3.45 11.02
CA PHE A 65 3.44 -3.68 9.92
C PHE A 65 4.48 -2.55 9.93
N GLY A 66 5.49 -2.62 10.79
CA GLY A 66 6.50 -1.56 10.88
C GLY A 66 7.30 -1.36 9.59
N GLU A 67 7.50 -0.11 9.16
CA GLU A 67 8.29 0.24 7.97
C GLU A 67 9.73 -0.28 8.03
N ASP A 68 10.23 -0.82 6.90
CA ASP A 68 11.64 -1.11 6.65
C ASP A 68 12.19 -0.22 5.52
N TRP A 69 13.17 0.62 5.88
CA TRP A 69 13.82 1.54 4.96
C TRP A 69 14.65 0.83 3.89
N ASN A 70 15.18 -0.36 4.16
CA ASN A 70 15.93 -1.13 3.17
C ASN A 70 15.03 -1.65 2.04
N GLU A 71 13.75 -1.88 2.37
CA GLU A 71 12.71 -2.29 1.43
C GLU A 71 11.97 -1.07 0.82
N SER A 72 12.43 0.15 1.12
CA SER A 72 11.78 1.42 0.72
C SER A 72 10.30 1.50 1.10
N GLN A 73 9.95 1.03 2.29
CA GLN A 73 8.58 1.06 2.80
C GLN A 73 8.26 2.41 3.45
N PHE A 74 7.28 3.11 2.89
CA PHE A 74 6.74 4.36 3.44
C PHE A 74 5.22 4.27 3.42
N TRP A 75 4.58 4.33 4.59
CA TRP A 75 3.14 4.19 4.66
C TRP A 75 2.44 5.51 4.45
N TYR A 76 1.46 5.55 3.53
CA TYR A 76 0.51 6.67 3.46
C TYR A 76 -0.12 6.98 4.82
N SER A 77 -0.43 8.25 5.04
CA SER A 77 -1.30 8.68 6.13
C SER A 77 -2.68 8.02 5.99
N ASP A 78 -3.41 7.94 7.10
CA ASP A 78 -4.79 7.44 7.09
C ASP A 78 -5.65 8.23 6.11
N GLU A 79 -5.48 9.55 6.03
CA GLU A 79 -6.23 10.40 5.10
C GLU A 79 -6.01 9.99 3.64
N THR A 80 -4.75 9.91 3.21
CA THR A 80 -4.39 9.54 1.84
C THR A 80 -4.81 8.11 1.52
N ALA A 81 -4.56 7.15 2.42
CA ALA A 81 -4.94 5.76 2.22
C ALA A 81 -6.47 5.59 2.11
N ASN A 82 -7.24 6.27 2.96
CA ASN A 82 -8.70 6.24 2.90
C ASN A 82 -9.24 6.93 1.64
N LEU A 83 -8.61 8.02 1.18
CA LEU A 83 -8.99 8.67 -0.07
C LEU A 83 -8.83 7.70 -1.23
N PHE A 84 -7.64 7.12 -1.42
CA PHE A 84 -7.39 6.17 -2.51
C PHE A 84 -8.31 4.95 -2.45
N ALA A 85 -8.52 4.38 -1.26
CA ALA A 85 -9.45 3.27 -1.09
C ALA A 85 -10.87 3.62 -1.53
N LYS A 86 -11.38 4.81 -1.18
CA LYS A 86 -12.69 5.28 -1.64
C LYS A 86 -12.74 5.45 -3.16
N GLN A 87 -11.69 6.00 -3.77
CA GLN A 87 -11.63 6.18 -5.23
C GLN A 87 -11.57 4.85 -5.99
N LEU A 88 -10.95 3.81 -5.43
CA LEU A 88 -10.95 2.46 -5.97
C LEU A 88 -12.33 1.78 -5.84
N LEU A 89 -13.08 2.08 -4.76
CA LEU A 89 -14.44 1.56 -4.54
C LEU A 89 -15.53 2.34 -5.27
N ASP A 90 -15.25 3.58 -5.70
CA ASP A 90 -16.22 4.39 -6.43
C ASP A 90 -16.61 3.74 -7.77
N GLY A 91 -17.90 3.46 -7.93
CA GLY A 91 -18.45 2.71 -9.08
C GLY A 91 -18.15 1.21 -9.09
N ALA A 92 -17.50 0.65 -8.06
CA ALA A 92 -17.20 -0.78 -8.00
C ALA A 92 -18.47 -1.62 -7.76
N THR A 93 -18.55 -2.77 -8.43
CA THR A 93 -19.58 -3.79 -8.25
C THR A 93 -18.99 -5.04 -7.60
N ALA A 94 -19.82 -6.07 -7.36
CA ALA A 94 -19.35 -7.34 -6.82
C ALA A 94 -18.42 -8.10 -7.79
N GLU A 95 -18.49 -7.79 -9.08
CA GLU A 95 -17.68 -8.37 -10.16
C GLU A 95 -16.38 -7.58 -10.42
N THR A 96 -16.22 -6.40 -9.80
CA THR A 96 -15.01 -5.59 -9.94
C THR A 96 -13.84 -6.26 -9.26
N ASN A 97 -12.72 -6.36 -9.97
CA ASN A 97 -11.45 -6.82 -9.42
C ASN A 97 -10.52 -5.62 -9.17
N ILE A 98 -10.04 -5.47 -7.94
CA ILE A 98 -9.15 -4.39 -7.51
C ILE A 98 -7.79 -4.97 -7.13
N ALA A 99 -6.71 -4.49 -7.76
CA ALA A 99 -5.35 -4.82 -7.37
C ALA A 99 -4.66 -3.63 -6.68
N VAL A 100 -4.02 -3.92 -5.56
CA VAL A 100 -3.16 -3.00 -4.82
C VAL A 100 -1.72 -3.49 -4.97
N VAL A 101 -0.87 -2.71 -5.63
CA VAL A 101 0.51 -3.10 -5.93
C VAL A 101 1.47 -2.23 -5.13
N SER A 102 2.16 -2.84 -4.18
CA SER A 102 3.17 -2.18 -3.32
C SER A 102 2.63 -0.98 -2.50
N ALA A 103 1.32 -0.94 -2.25
CA ALA A 103 0.65 0.14 -1.51
C ALA A 103 -0.21 -0.41 -0.34
N PRO A 104 0.40 -1.07 0.66
CA PRO A 104 -0.32 -1.92 1.60
C PRO A 104 -1.20 -1.13 2.58
N SER A 105 -0.88 0.14 2.85
CA SER A 105 -1.75 1.04 3.62
C SER A 105 -3.11 1.26 2.95
N VAL A 106 -3.15 1.34 1.61
CA VAL A 106 -4.40 1.45 0.84
C VAL A 106 -5.19 0.14 0.91
N PHE A 107 -4.51 -1.01 0.86
CA PHE A 107 -5.16 -2.31 1.07
C PHE A 107 -5.78 -2.42 2.47
N VAL A 108 -5.06 -2.02 3.52
CA VAL A 108 -5.60 -2.02 4.88
C VAL A 108 -6.79 -1.06 5.00
N ALA A 109 -6.74 0.11 4.37
CA ALA A 109 -7.88 1.03 4.30
C ALA A 109 -9.09 0.41 3.58
N LEU A 110 -8.89 -0.27 2.44
CA LEU A 110 -9.94 -1.02 1.73
C LEU A 110 -10.58 -2.09 2.63
N LYS A 111 -9.77 -2.90 3.31
CA LYS A 111 -10.25 -3.93 4.25
C LYS A 111 -11.04 -3.31 5.39
N ASN A 112 -10.57 -2.21 5.96
CA ASN A 112 -11.27 -1.48 7.02
C ASN A 112 -12.63 -0.95 6.56
N ILE A 113 -12.72 -0.39 5.35
CA ILE A 113 -13.99 0.09 4.79
C ILE A 113 -14.96 -1.08 4.60
N LEU A 114 -14.51 -2.17 3.95
CA LEU A 114 -15.36 -3.31 3.61
C LEU A 114 -15.72 -4.19 4.83
N GLY A 115 -14.86 -4.21 5.85
CA GLY A 115 -15.01 -5.03 7.06
C GLY A 115 -15.86 -4.38 8.16
N LYS A 116 -15.92 -3.05 8.22
CA LYS A 116 -16.77 -2.32 9.17
C LYS A 116 -18.24 -2.41 8.76
N LYS A 117 -18.95 -3.43 9.26
CA LYS A 117 -20.40 -3.63 9.07
C LYS A 117 -21.25 -2.39 9.38
N ALA A 118 -20.80 -1.51 10.27
CA ALA A 118 -21.49 -0.28 10.63
C ALA A 118 -21.43 0.80 9.54
N SER A 119 -20.39 0.80 8.69
CA SER A 119 -20.17 1.80 7.63
C SER A 119 -20.31 1.23 6.21
N TYR A 120 -20.37 -0.09 6.06
CA TYR A 120 -20.57 -0.77 4.78
C TYR A 120 -21.80 -1.68 4.85
N PRO A 121 -22.90 -1.30 4.17
CA PRO A 121 -24.14 -2.08 4.18
C PRO A 121 -23.94 -3.54 3.78
N ALA A 122 -24.75 -4.45 4.32
CA ALA A 122 -24.63 -5.88 4.04
C ALA A 122 -24.92 -6.24 2.57
N ASP A 123 -25.73 -5.41 1.92
CA ASP A 123 -26.14 -5.47 0.52
C ASP A 123 -25.23 -4.66 -0.43
N ALA A 124 -24.26 -3.91 0.12
CA ALA A 124 -23.30 -3.19 -0.70
C ALA A 124 -22.37 -4.17 -1.46
N PRO A 125 -22.01 -3.84 -2.72
CA PRO A 125 -21.18 -4.69 -3.56
C PRO A 125 -19.83 -4.98 -2.90
N ARG A 126 -19.32 -6.20 -3.02
CA ARG A 126 -18.00 -6.57 -2.45
C ARG A 126 -17.06 -6.94 -3.58
N PRO A 127 -16.23 -6.01 -4.07
CA PRO A 127 -15.26 -6.32 -5.12
C PRO A 127 -14.22 -7.33 -4.62
N THR A 128 -13.61 -8.05 -5.55
CA THR A 128 -12.48 -8.92 -5.25
C THR A 128 -11.22 -8.08 -5.07
N LEU A 129 -10.49 -8.29 -3.99
CA LEU A 129 -9.22 -7.61 -3.73
C LEU A 129 -8.03 -8.53 -4.01
N THR A 130 -6.92 -7.95 -4.44
CA THR A 130 -5.62 -8.61 -4.53
C THR A 130 -4.54 -7.65 -4.05
N LEU A 131 -3.70 -8.09 -3.12
CA LEU A 131 -2.52 -7.35 -2.67
C LEU A 131 -1.27 -8.00 -3.27
N LEU A 132 -0.58 -7.27 -4.15
CA LEU A 132 0.75 -7.63 -4.62
C LEU A 132 1.79 -6.95 -3.73
N GLU A 133 2.47 -7.72 -2.88
CA GLU A 133 3.46 -7.21 -1.94
C GLU A 133 4.69 -8.09 -1.82
N HIS A 134 5.85 -7.44 -1.59
CA HIS A 134 7.10 -8.15 -1.32
C HIS A 134 7.17 -8.64 0.13
N ASP A 135 6.58 -7.87 1.04
CA ASP A 135 6.66 -8.13 2.46
C ASP A 135 5.72 -9.27 2.89
N ASN A 136 6.31 -10.42 3.19
CA ASN A 136 5.60 -11.63 3.62
C ASN A 136 4.82 -11.46 4.94
N ARG A 137 5.02 -10.37 5.70
CA ARG A 137 4.17 -10.08 6.86
C ARG A 137 2.70 -9.91 6.46
N PHE A 138 2.43 -9.44 5.24
CA PHE A 138 1.06 -9.32 4.72
C PHE A 138 0.43 -10.67 4.31
N ALA A 139 1.16 -11.79 4.34
CA ALA A 139 0.62 -13.12 4.06
C ALA A 139 -0.44 -13.60 5.06
N VAL A 140 -0.68 -12.84 6.14
CA VAL A 140 -1.82 -13.01 7.05
C VAL A 140 -3.17 -12.73 6.38
N PHE A 141 -3.18 -12.05 5.23
CA PHE A 141 -4.37 -11.79 4.42
C PHE A 141 -4.47 -12.80 3.28
N SER A 142 -5.68 -13.33 3.04
CA SER A 142 -5.90 -14.31 1.98
C SER A 142 -5.79 -13.71 0.57
N GLU A 143 -5.88 -12.39 0.44
CA GLU A 143 -5.72 -11.66 -0.82
C GLU A 143 -4.25 -11.37 -1.16
N PHE A 144 -3.32 -11.74 -0.28
CA PHE A 144 -1.89 -11.55 -0.50
C PHE A 144 -1.36 -12.46 -1.60
N VAL A 145 -0.58 -11.87 -2.50
CA VAL A 145 0.23 -12.55 -3.50
C VAL A 145 1.63 -11.97 -3.38
N PHE A 146 2.61 -12.83 -3.08
CA PHE A 146 4.01 -12.41 -3.05
C PHE A 146 4.41 -11.84 -4.42
N TYR A 147 4.92 -10.61 -4.41
CA TYR A 147 5.31 -9.87 -5.58
C TYR A 147 6.75 -9.38 -5.46
N ASP A 148 7.53 -9.71 -6.49
CA ASP A 148 8.88 -9.20 -6.67
C ASP A 148 8.91 -8.47 -8.02
N PHE A 149 9.11 -7.15 -7.99
CA PHE A 149 9.12 -6.35 -9.21
C PHE A 149 10.24 -6.78 -10.17
N MET A 150 11.30 -7.46 -9.71
CA MET A 150 12.33 -8.03 -10.57
C MET A 150 11.80 -9.18 -11.44
N HIS A 151 10.71 -9.81 -11.01
CA HIS A 151 9.99 -10.86 -11.71
C HIS A 151 8.53 -10.44 -11.95
N PRO A 152 8.30 -9.34 -12.70
CA PRO A 152 7.05 -8.56 -12.69
C PRO A 152 5.79 -9.35 -13.07
N ILE A 153 5.92 -10.40 -13.88
CA ILE A 153 4.80 -11.24 -14.35
C ILE A 153 4.85 -12.67 -13.82
N LYS A 154 5.67 -12.95 -12.80
CA LYS A 154 5.65 -14.23 -12.07
C LYS A 154 4.48 -14.22 -11.07
N LEU A 155 3.28 -14.14 -11.61
CA LEU A 155 2.03 -13.94 -10.89
C LEU A 155 1.01 -15.04 -11.23
N PRO A 156 -0.01 -15.27 -10.39
CA PRO A 156 -1.09 -16.19 -10.68
C PRO A 156 -1.77 -15.88 -12.02
N ALA A 157 -1.92 -16.89 -12.88
CA ALA A 157 -2.40 -16.71 -14.25
C ALA A 157 -3.80 -16.09 -14.37
N HIS A 158 -4.65 -16.24 -13.34
CA HIS A 158 -6.01 -15.68 -13.31
C HIS A 158 -6.03 -14.14 -13.19
N LEU A 159 -4.91 -13.52 -12.80
CA LEU A 159 -4.79 -12.05 -12.73
C LEU A 159 -4.58 -11.41 -14.10
N LYS A 160 -4.18 -12.19 -15.10
CA LYS A 160 -3.87 -11.67 -16.44
C LYS A 160 -5.13 -11.11 -17.09
N GLY A 161 -5.14 -9.82 -17.40
CA GLY A 161 -6.24 -9.15 -18.09
C GLY A 161 -7.58 -9.21 -17.34
N SER A 162 -7.57 -9.32 -16.02
CA SER A 162 -8.79 -9.44 -15.21
C SER A 162 -9.06 -8.26 -14.27
N ILE A 163 -8.10 -7.34 -14.11
CA ILE A 163 -8.20 -6.27 -13.10
C ILE A 163 -8.85 -4.99 -13.68
N ASP A 164 -9.90 -4.52 -13.02
CA ASP A 164 -10.67 -3.33 -13.40
C ASP A 164 -10.11 -2.05 -12.78
N CYS A 165 -9.65 -2.10 -11.52
CA CYS A 165 -9.11 -0.95 -10.78
C CYS A 165 -7.76 -1.29 -10.16
N ILE A 166 -6.78 -0.40 -10.33
CA ILE A 166 -5.40 -0.63 -9.90
C ILE A 166 -4.90 0.60 -9.16
N ILE A 167 -4.25 0.38 -8.02
CA ILE A 167 -3.30 1.33 -7.46
C ILE A 167 -1.91 0.72 -7.45
N CYS A 168 -0.90 1.50 -7.83
CA CYS A 168 0.49 1.06 -7.86
C CYS A 168 1.41 2.12 -7.25
N ASP A 169 2.24 1.71 -6.30
CA ASP A 169 3.26 2.54 -5.66
C ASP A 169 4.61 1.80 -5.68
N PRO A 170 5.39 1.88 -6.78
CA PRO A 170 6.61 1.11 -6.90
C PRO A 170 7.67 1.56 -5.87
N PRO A 171 8.38 0.63 -5.22
CA PRO A 171 9.22 0.93 -4.06
C PRO A 171 10.43 1.83 -4.35
N PHE A 172 10.91 1.86 -5.60
CA PHE A 172 12.12 2.60 -5.96
C PHE A 172 11.89 3.67 -7.03
N LEU A 173 12.56 4.82 -6.85
CA LEU A 173 12.62 5.92 -7.82
C LEU A 173 13.67 5.64 -8.91
N SER A 174 13.55 4.50 -9.58
CA SER A 174 14.44 4.07 -10.66
C SER A 174 13.68 3.69 -11.92
N GLU A 175 14.29 3.93 -13.08
CA GLU A 175 13.67 3.62 -14.37
C GLU A 175 13.30 2.13 -14.50
N ASP A 176 14.18 1.25 -14.02
CA ASP A 176 13.97 -0.20 -14.04
C ASP A 176 12.77 -0.62 -13.18
N CYS A 177 12.66 -0.10 -11.95
CA CYS A 177 11.53 -0.38 -11.07
C CYS A 177 10.20 0.11 -11.66
N GLN A 178 10.17 1.37 -12.11
CA GLN A 178 8.96 1.97 -12.70
C GLN A 178 8.52 1.23 -13.98
N THR A 179 9.48 0.84 -14.84
CA THR A 179 9.19 0.11 -16.08
C THR A 179 8.64 -1.28 -15.80
N LYS A 180 9.21 -2.01 -14.82
CA LYS A 180 8.74 -3.34 -14.43
C LYS A 180 7.38 -3.29 -13.74
N ALA A 181 7.13 -2.31 -12.86
CA ALA A 181 5.81 -2.10 -12.29
C ALA A 181 4.76 -1.80 -13.37
N ALA A 182 5.08 -0.95 -14.36
CA ALA A 182 4.19 -0.69 -15.49
C ALA A 182 3.92 -1.92 -16.35
N LEU A 183 4.90 -2.82 -16.49
CA LEU A 183 4.70 -4.13 -17.14
C LEU A 183 3.67 -4.96 -16.37
N THR A 184 3.81 -5.05 -15.04
CA THR A 184 2.88 -5.77 -14.16
C THR A 184 1.46 -5.23 -14.29
N VAL A 185 1.30 -3.90 -14.15
CA VAL A 185 0.00 -3.23 -14.29
C VAL A 185 -0.63 -3.56 -15.64
N ARG A 186 0.08 -3.33 -16.75
CA ARG A 186 -0.44 -3.61 -18.10
C ARG A 186 -0.79 -5.07 -18.34
N TRP A 187 -0.05 -6.00 -17.74
CA TRP A 187 -0.34 -7.43 -17.86
C TRP A 187 -1.62 -7.84 -17.12
N MET A 188 -1.92 -7.20 -15.98
CA MET A 188 -3.13 -7.47 -15.20
C MET A 188 -4.36 -6.69 -15.66
N SER A 189 -4.18 -5.48 -16.19
CA SER A 189 -5.28 -4.61 -16.61
C SER A 189 -6.19 -5.29 -17.62
N LYS A 190 -7.49 -5.27 -17.33
CA LYS A 190 -8.54 -5.82 -18.20
C LYS A 190 -8.66 -5.08 -19.53
N SER A 191 -8.49 -3.76 -19.52
CA SER A 191 -8.44 -2.94 -20.74
C SER A 191 -7.60 -1.68 -20.51
N ALA A 192 -7.44 -0.87 -21.56
CA ALA A 192 -6.84 0.47 -21.47
C ALA A 192 -7.69 1.45 -20.65
N ASP A 193 -8.97 1.15 -20.44
CA ASP A 193 -9.92 1.97 -19.68
C ASP A 193 -9.98 1.56 -18.20
N SER A 194 -9.18 0.57 -17.77
CA SER A 194 -9.05 0.21 -16.35
C SER A 194 -8.70 1.46 -15.52
N LYS A 195 -9.39 1.65 -14.39
CA LYS A 195 -9.14 2.74 -13.45
C LYS A 195 -7.74 2.57 -12.86
N LEU A 196 -6.90 3.60 -12.96
CA LEU A 196 -5.51 3.50 -12.56
C LEU A 196 -5.08 4.71 -11.73
N ILE A 197 -4.54 4.44 -10.54
CA ILE A 197 -3.82 5.39 -9.70
C ILE A 197 -2.37 4.90 -9.61
N VAL A 198 -1.41 5.76 -9.88
CA VAL A 198 0.02 5.49 -9.66
C VAL A 198 0.55 6.59 -8.75
N CYS A 199 1.32 6.23 -7.75
CA CYS A 199 2.01 7.20 -6.90
C CYS A 199 3.50 6.88 -6.92
N THR A 200 4.33 7.93 -7.01
CA THR A 200 5.79 7.84 -6.99
C THR A 200 6.36 9.26 -6.85
N GLY A 201 7.68 9.37 -6.68
CA GLY A 201 8.38 10.66 -6.62
C GLY A 201 8.16 11.50 -7.89
N GLU A 202 7.96 12.79 -7.68
CA GLU A 202 7.92 13.89 -8.66
C GLU A 202 8.83 13.71 -9.89
N ARG A 203 10.08 13.31 -9.64
CA ARG A 203 11.15 13.19 -10.64
C ARG A 203 10.89 12.08 -11.66
N MET A 204 9.97 11.17 -11.36
CA MET A 204 9.56 10.10 -12.26
C MET A 204 8.42 10.52 -13.19
N GLU A 205 7.86 11.72 -13.07
CA GLU A 205 6.69 12.20 -13.84
C GLU A 205 6.80 11.94 -15.34
N THR A 206 7.92 12.34 -15.97
CA THR A 206 8.11 12.17 -17.42
C THR A 206 8.13 10.69 -17.83
N LEU A 207 8.74 9.84 -17.00
CA LEU A 207 8.81 8.40 -17.27
C LEU A 207 7.43 7.74 -17.07
N VAL A 208 6.78 8.00 -15.95
CA VAL A 208 5.50 7.39 -15.56
C VAL A 208 4.40 7.74 -16.56
N THR A 209 4.24 9.02 -16.90
CA THR A 209 3.26 9.45 -17.90
C THR A 209 3.53 8.86 -19.29
N LYS A 210 4.80 8.60 -19.63
CA LYS A 210 5.17 7.87 -20.86
C LYS A 210 4.82 6.38 -20.78
N LEU A 211 5.19 5.70 -19.70
CA LEU A 211 4.97 4.26 -19.51
C LEU A 211 3.48 3.91 -19.52
N TYR A 212 2.65 4.76 -18.90
CA TYR A 212 1.21 4.56 -18.77
C TYR A 212 0.39 5.37 -19.78
N ARG A 213 1.01 5.90 -20.85
CA ARG A 213 0.32 6.71 -21.87
C ARG A 213 -0.90 6.00 -22.45
N SER A 214 -0.84 4.67 -22.65
CA SER A 214 -1.96 3.90 -23.18
C SER A 214 -3.19 3.90 -22.27
N PHE A 215 -3.03 4.18 -20.98
CA PHE A 215 -4.11 4.32 -20.00
C PHE A 215 -4.62 5.76 -19.88
N GLY A 216 -4.01 6.72 -20.58
CA GLY A 216 -4.31 8.14 -20.43
C GLY A 216 -3.88 8.74 -19.08
N LEU A 217 -2.90 8.12 -18.40
CA LEU A 217 -2.44 8.54 -17.08
C LEU A 217 -1.80 9.94 -17.13
N LYS A 218 -2.23 10.83 -16.24
CA LYS A 218 -1.69 12.19 -16.08
C LYS A 218 -1.43 12.50 -14.61
N THR A 219 -0.55 13.46 -14.35
CA THR A 219 -0.31 14.00 -13.01
C THR A 219 -1.56 14.68 -12.49
N THR A 220 -1.90 14.48 -11.21
CA THR A 220 -3.03 15.15 -10.55
C THR A 220 -2.55 16.34 -9.73
N ASP A 221 -3.45 17.21 -9.30
CA ASP A 221 -3.16 18.29 -8.34
C ASP A 221 -3.15 17.83 -6.87
N TYR A 222 -3.33 16.53 -6.61
CA TYR A 222 -3.25 15.95 -5.26
C TYR A 222 -1.83 15.49 -4.92
N GLU A 223 -1.37 15.87 -3.73
CA GLU A 223 -0.07 15.51 -3.17
C GLU A 223 -0.25 14.50 -2.03
N PRO A 224 0.15 13.22 -2.20
CA PRO A 224 0.01 12.18 -1.18
C PRO A 224 0.84 12.47 0.07
N VAL A 225 0.28 12.16 1.25
CA VAL A 225 0.96 12.35 2.54
C VAL A 225 1.30 10.99 3.15
N HIS A 226 2.46 10.90 3.79
CA HIS A 226 2.95 9.69 4.47
C HIS A 226 2.89 9.86 5.99
N ALA A 227 2.56 8.78 6.71
CA ALA A 227 2.32 8.78 8.15
C ALA A 227 3.52 9.28 8.98
N ARG A 228 4.74 8.95 8.54
CA ARG A 228 5.99 9.41 9.17
C ARG A 228 6.71 10.51 8.38
N GLY A 229 6.01 11.10 7.42
CA GLY A 229 6.58 12.02 6.45
C GLY A 229 7.46 11.33 5.42
N LEU A 230 7.73 12.03 4.33
CA LEU A 230 8.67 11.62 3.29
C LEU A 230 9.42 12.88 2.86
N SER A 231 10.75 12.81 2.74
CA SER A 231 11.56 13.99 2.40
C SER A 231 11.50 14.37 0.92
N ASN A 232 11.12 13.43 0.04
CA ASN A 232 10.98 13.68 -1.39
C ASN A 232 9.57 14.17 -1.71
N GLU A 233 9.46 15.04 -2.72
CA GLU A 233 8.16 15.39 -3.30
C GLU A 233 7.55 14.15 -3.96
N PHE A 234 6.28 13.89 -3.65
CA PHE A 234 5.58 12.70 -4.09
C PHE A 234 4.31 13.10 -4.81
N PHE A 235 4.06 12.54 -5.99
CA PHE A 235 2.90 12.89 -6.80
C PHE A 235 1.95 11.71 -6.95
N CYS A 236 0.67 12.06 -7.08
CA CYS A 236 -0.37 11.16 -7.54
C CYS A 236 -0.56 11.35 -9.06
N TYR A 237 -0.64 10.25 -9.78
CA TYR A 237 -0.96 10.18 -11.21
C TYR A 237 -2.22 9.33 -11.38
N SER A 238 -3.14 9.78 -12.23
CA SER A 238 -4.42 9.09 -12.43
C SER A 238 -4.92 9.29 -13.86
N ASN A 239 -5.76 8.36 -14.33
CA ASN A 239 -6.51 8.51 -15.58
C ASN A 239 -7.95 9.00 -15.37
N MET A 240 -8.30 9.34 -14.12
CA MET A 240 -9.61 9.85 -13.74
C MET A 240 -9.48 11.09 -12.86
N GLU A 241 -10.50 11.94 -12.92
CA GLU A 241 -10.72 13.02 -11.95
C GLU A 241 -11.73 12.60 -10.88
N CYS A 242 -11.66 13.26 -9.73
CA CYS A 242 -12.68 13.12 -8.70
C CYS A 242 -12.96 14.49 -8.06
N GLU A 243 -13.65 14.49 -6.92
CA GLU A 243 -13.88 15.69 -6.13
C GLU A 243 -12.58 16.19 -5.47
N GLN A 244 -11.67 15.28 -5.11
CA GLN A 244 -10.45 15.60 -4.39
C GLN A 244 -9.25 15.92 -5.28
N TRP A 245 -9.32 15.66 -6.59
CA TRP A 245 -8.26 16.03 -7.53
C TRP A 245 -8.73 16.26 -8.96
N LYS A 246 -7.94 17.04 -9.69
CA LYS A 246 -8.02 17.32 -11.14
C LYS A 246 -6.74 16.91 -11.86
N LEU A 247 -6.85 16.60 -13.15
CA LEU A 247 -5.69 16.28 -13.97
C LEU A 247 -4.96 17.57 -14.34
N ARG A 248 -3.65 17.63 -14.13
CA ARG A 248 -2.82 18.76 -14.56
C ARG A 248 -2.78 18.81 -16.08
N SER A 249 -2.86 20.02 -16.62
CA SER A 249 -2.67 20.29 -18.05
C SER A 249 -1.25 19.90 -18.47
N GLU A 250 -1.09 19.27 -19.63
CA GLU A 250 0.23 19.00 -20.20
C GLU A 250 0.94 20.35 -20.47
N GLY A 251 2.01 20.65 -19.70
CA GLY A 251 2.85 21.84 -19.87
C GLY A 251 2.81 22.89 -18.76
N GLY A 252 2.06 22.68 -17.68
CA GLY A 252 2.07 23.56 -16.51
C GLY A 252 3.15 23.19 -15.50
N GLY A 253 4.43 23.38 -15.84
CA GLY A 253 5.50 23.36 -14.84
C GLY A 253 5.30 24.51 -13.85
N ARG A 254 5.53 24.26 -12.56
CA ARG A 254 5.83 25.35 -11.61
C ARG A 254 7.17 25.96 -11.97
#